data_AF-A0AA50UWU7-F1
#
_entry.id   AF-A0AA50UWU7-F1
#
_cell.length_a   1.000
_cell.length_b   1.000
_cell.length_c   1.000
_cell.angle_alpha   90.00
_cell.angle_beta   90.00
_cell.angle_gamma   90.00
#
_symmetry.space_group_name_H-M   'P 1'
#
loop_
_entity.id
_entity.type
_entity.pdbx_description
1 polymer ?
#
loop_
_entity_poly.entity_id
_entity_poly.type
_entity_poly.pdbx_seq_one_letter_code
_entity_poly.pdbx_strand_id
1 'polypeptide(L)'
;QKTSVVVNTKAVESFTRVKPFSQQDGAISFGPYSNIAPLTEKELSVHYKNNSPFLTVTRIERLIEVSHWGNIAVEEMIEVEHTGAKLKGPFSRYDYQQDHHSGPASVRSYKTLLPASAADVYYRDTNGNISTSNMKIKKDSVELDLRPRYPLFGGWRSHYTLGYNVPSYEYLYHSGNEYLLKMRVIDHIFDDMQVDELVTKIILPEGSTNIKLNIPYPITRLPDSLHYTYLDTKGRPVISFTKKNIVENHIQDFQLR
;
A
#
# COMPACT_ATOMS: atom_id res chain seq x y z
N GLN A 1 -21.66 -2.88 28.62
CA GLN A 1 -20.93 -2.50 27.38
C GLN A 1 -20.49 -1.04 27.47
N LYS A 2 -19.25 -0.71 27.10
CA LYS A 2 -18.72 0.66 27.01
C LYS A 2 -18.03 0.81 25.65
N THR A 3 -18.25 1.93 24.98
CA THR A 3 -17.66 2.22 23.66
C THR A 3 -16.94 3.56 23.73
N SER A 4 -15.76 3.66 23.14
CA SER A 4 -15.01 4.92 23.04
C SER A 4 -14.68 5.17 21.58
N VAL A 5 -15.03 6.36 21.09
CA VAL A 5 -14.70 6.85 19.75
C VAL A 5 -13.63 7.91 19.91
N VAL A 6 -12.43 7.64 19.41
CA VAL A 6 -11.33 8.61 19.37
C VAL A 6 -11.40 9.35 18.05
N VAL A 7 -11.52 10.67 18.12
CA VAL A 7 -11.47 11.58 16.97
C VAL A 7 -10.22 12.44 17.13
N ASN A 8 -9.39 12.50 16.09
CA ASN A 8 -8.11 13.24 16.11
C ASN A 8 -8.30 14.77 16.03
N THR A 9 -9.42 15.30 16.52
CA THR A 9 -9.79 16.71 16.54
C THR A 9 -10.65 17.04 17.76
N LYS A 10 -10.53 18.27 18.25
CA LYS A 10 -11.44 18.81 19.28
C LYS A 10 -12.75 19.34 18.68
N ALA A 11 -12.78 19.59 17.36
CA ALA A 11 -13.93 20.12 16.64
C ALA A 11 -14.85 18.99 16.16
N VAL A 12 -15.72 18.52 17.06
CA VAL A 12 -16.85 17.63 16.73
C VAL A 12 -18.07 18.50 16.49
N GLU A 13 -18.64 18.43 15.28
CA GLU A 13 -19.81 19.20 14.87
C GLU A 13 -21.11 18.56 15.39
N SER A 14 -21.24 17.24 15.23
CA SER A 14 -22.41 16.50 15.71
C SER A 14 -22.07 15.02 15.98
N PHE A 15 -22.82 14.39 16.88
CA PHE A 15 -22.73 12.94 17.12
C PHE A 15 -24.04 12.39 17.71
N THR A 16 -24.29 11.09 17.58
CA THR A 16 -25.47 10.43 18.16
C THR A 16 -25.42 10.50 19.69
N ARG A 17 -26.48 11.02 20.33
CA ARG A 17 -26.52 11.28 21.78
C ARG A 17 -27.18 10.15 22.59
N VAL A 18 -26.56 8.98 22.64
CA VAL A 18 -27.08 7.84 23.43
C VAL A 18 -26.59 7.92 24.88
N LYS A 19 -27.47 8.32 25.82
CA LYS A 19 -27.12 8.43 27.26
C LYS A 19 -26.86 7.05 27.89
N PRO A 20 -25.90 6.91 28.82
CA PRO A 20 -24.92 7.93 29.22
C PRO A 20 -23.83 8.11 28.16
N PHE A 21 -23.43 9.35 27.91
CA PHE A 21 -22.28 9.69 27.08
C PHE A 21 -21.48 10.84 27.70
N SER A 22 -20.18 10.91 27.41
CA SER A 22 -19.30 12.01 27.80
C SER A 22 -18.32 12.32 26.67
N GLN A 23 -18.06 13.60 26.43
CA GLN A 23 -17.05 14.04 25.48
C GLN A 23 -15.89 14.69 26.25
N GLN A 24 -14.68 14.18 26.08
CA GLN A 24 -13.47 14.70 26.70
C GLN A 24 -12.32 14.59 25.69
N ASP A 25 -11.57 15.67 25.48
CA ASP A 25 -10.29 15.71 24.77
C ASP A 25 -10.23 14.93 23.44
N GLY A 26 -11.20 15.14 22.55
CA GLY A 26 -11.23 14.44 21.25
C GLY A 26 -11.63 12.97 21.36
N ALA A 27 -12.22 12.55 22.48
CA ALA A 27 -12.84 11.24 22.63
C ALA A 27 -14.31 11.39 23.04
N ILE A 28 -15.17 10.55 22.46
CA ILE A 28 -16.58 10.42 22.82
C ILE A 28 -16.75 9.04 23.45
N SER A 29 -17.09 9.01 24.74
CA SER A 29 -17.36 7.79 25.47
C SER A 29 -18.85 7.56 25.63
N PHE A 30 -19.29 6.34 25.37
CA PHE A 30 -20.65 5.85 25.45
C PHE A 30 -20.76 4.73 26.49
N GLY A 31 -21.81 4.77 27.29
CA GLY A 31 -22.03 3.80 28.37
C GLY A 31 -21.30 4.20 29.68
N PRO A 32 -21.26 3.28 30.66
CA PRO A 32 -21.61 1.87 30.54
C PRO A 32 -23.12 1.63 30.39
N TYR A 33 -23.48 0.72 29.49
CA TYR A 33 -24.83 0.19 29.30
C TYR A 33 -24.97 -1.18 29.95
N SER A 34 -26.04 -1.40 30.71
CA SER A 34 -26.40 -2.67 31.38
C SER A 34 -27.66 -3.30 30.74
N ASN A 35 -27.82 -4.62 30.89
CA ASN A 35 -29.01 -5.38 30.50
C ASN A 35 -29.47 -5.18 29.02
N ILE A 36 -28.51 -5.24 28.09
CA ILE A 36 -28.80 -5.13 26.65
C ILE A 36 -29.26 -6.48 26.13
N ALA A 37 -30.35 -6.50 25.36
CA ALA A 37 -30.84 -7.73 24.73
C ALA A 37 -29.84 -8.26 23.68
N PRO A 38 -29.77 -9.59 23.46
CA PRO A 38 -28.95 -10.16 22.39
C PRO A 38 -29.27 -9.54 21.03
N LEU A 39 -28.25 -9.33 20.19
CA LEU A 39 -28.38 -8.77 18.82
C LEU A 39 -29.04 -7.38 18.75
N THR A 40 -28.89 -6.56 19.81
CA THR A 40 -29.34 -5.16 19.77
C THR A 40 -28.39 -4.33 18.90
N GLU A 41 -28.94 -3.66 17.89
CA GLU A 41 -28.22 -2.74 17.02
C GLU A 41 -28.67 -1.29 17.26
N LYS A 42 -27.72 -0.34 17.24
CA LYS A 42 -28.00 1.09 17.28
C LYS A 42 -27.02 1.83 16.40
N GLU A 43 -27.54 2.75 15.59
CA GLU A 43 -26.73 3.56 14.70
C GLU A 43 -25.93 4.62 15.49
N LEU A 44 -24.64 4.71 15.20
CA LEU A 44 -23.73 5.72 15.73
C LEU A 44 -23.18 6.53 14.57
N SER A 45 -23.47 7.83 14.57
CA SER A 45 -22.97 8.80 13.60
C SER A 45 -22.17 9.87 14.33
N VAL A 46 -21.02 10.25 13.77
CA VAL A 46 -20.12 11.28 14.30
C VAL A 46 -19.61 12.13 13.13
N HIS A 47 -19.82 13.44 13.20
CA HIS A 47 -19.34 14.42 12.22
C HIS A 47 -18.28 15.29 12.87
N TYR A 48 -17.07 15.25 12.31
CA TYR A 48 -15.91 15.97 12.84
C TYR A 48 -14.97 16.36 11.71
N LYS A 49 -14.13 17.37 11.97
CA LYS A 49 -13.12 17.80 11.01
C LYS A 49 -11.98 16.79 10.91
N ASN A 50 -11.76 16.24 9.71
CA ASN A 50 -10.60 15.40 9.41
C ASN A 50 -9.93 15.87 8.12
N ASN A 51 -8.70 16.39 8.23
CA ASN A 51 -7.90 16.86 7.10
C ASN A 51 -6.75 15.88 6.77
N SER A 52 -6.78 14.65 7.31
CA SER A 52 -5.78 13.64 6.96
C SER A 52 -5.75 13.38 5.45
N PRO A 53 -4.58 12.97 4.90
CA PRO A 53 -4.45 12.65 3.49
C PRO A 53 -5.21 11.34 3.17
N PHE A 54 -6.39 11.45 2.59
CA PHE A 54 -7.18 10.29 2.18
C PHE A 54 -6.68 9.74 0.85
N LEU A 55 -5.66 8.89 0.91
CA LEU A 55 -5.14 8.15 -0.24
C LEU A 55 -5.65 6.71 -0.23
N THR A 56 -5.99 6.23 -1.42
CA THR A 56 -6.32 4.83 -1.66
C THR A 56 -5.52 4.34 -2.85
N VAL A 57 -4.86 3.21 -2.70
CA VAL A 57 -4.24 2.50 -3.82
C VAL A 57 -5.33 1.68 -4.48
N THR A 58 -5.85 2.17 -5.60
CA THR A 58 -6.94 1.50 -6.33
C THR A 58 -6.49 0.16 -6.92
N ARG A 59 -5.24 0.10 -7.41
CA ARG A 59 -4.64 -1.11 -7.96
C ARG A 59 -3.13 -1.08 -7.82
N ILE A 60 -2.56 -2.21 -7.41
CA ILE A 60 -1.12 -2.45 -7.47
C ILE A 60 -0.86 -3.75 -8.21
N GLU A 61 0.02 -3.67 -9.21
CA GLU A 61 0.56 -4.83 -9.90
C GLU A 61 2.05 -4.96 -9.53
N ARG A 62 2.36 -5.98 -8.74
CA ARG A 62 3.69 -6.26 -8.23
C ARG A 62 4.31 -7.41 -9.01
N LEU A 63 5.40 -7.13 -9.71
CA LEU A 63 6.19 -8.09 -10.45
C LEU A 63 7.46 -8.40 -9.66
N ILE A 64 7.72 -9.68 -9.42
CA ILE A 64 8.93 -10.18 -8.77
C ILE A 64 9.64 -11.09 -9.77
N GLU A 65 10.76 -10.65 -10.31
CA GLU A 65 11.58 -11.45 -11.21
C GLU A 65 12.80 -12.01 -10.46
N VAL A 66 12.83 -13.33 -10.33
CA VAL A 66 13.92 -14.03 -9.66
C VAL A 66 14.99 -14.39 -10.68
N SER A 67 16.25 -14.01 -10.40
CA SER A 67 17.41 -14.41 -11.19
C SER A 67 18.44 -15.15 -10.34
N HIS A 68 18.82 -16.35 -10.78
CA HIS A 68 19.94 -17.10 -10.17
C HIS A 68 21.31 -16.43 -10.43
N TRP A 69 21.37 -15.39 -11.25
CA TRP A 69 22.62 -14.66 -11.55
C TRP A 69 22.99 -13.63 -10.47
N GLY A 70 22.13 -13.39 -9.46
CA GLY A 70 22.56 -12.71 -8.24
C GLY A 70 21.52 -11.82 -7.56
N ASN A 71 20.49 -11.35 -8.27
CA ASN A 71 19.49 -10.43 -7.73
C ASN A 71 18.06 -10.89 -8.00
N ILE A 72 17.13 -10.32 -7.24
CA ILE A 72 15.70 -10.37 -7.49
C ILE A 72 15.27 -8.94 -7.81
N ALA A 73 14.66 -8.74 -8.96
CA ALA A 73 14.11 -7.45 -9.37
C ALA A 73 12.64 -7.38 -8.97
N VAL A 74 12.25 -6.29 -8.32
CA VAL A 74 10.86 -6.01 -7.95
C VAL A 74 10.43 -4.75 -8.70
N GLU A 75 9.32 -4.84 -9.42
CA GLU A 75 8.67 -3.70 -10.07
C GLU A 75 7.21 -3.63 -9.64
N GLU A 76 6.78 -2.47 -9.17
CA GLU A 76 5.41 -2.22 -8.71
C GLU A 76 4.80 -1.10 -9.55
N MET A 77 3.72 -1.42 -10.27
CA MET A 77 2.86 -0.44 -10.92
C MET A 77 1.74 -0.07 -9.97
N ILE A 78 1.68 1.19 -9.55
CA ILE A 78 0.82 1.65 -8.46
C ILE A 78 -0.12 2.73 -9.00
N GLU A 79 -1.42 2.52 -8.80
CA GLU A 79 -2.47 3.50 -9.07
C GLU A 79 -3.02 4.07 -7.75
N VAL A 80 -2.72 5.32 -7.47
CA VAL A 80 -3.19 6.04 -6.28
C VAL A 80 -4.29 7.04 -6.62
N GLU A 81 -5.31 7.13 -5.77
CA GLU A 81 -6.38 8.11 -5.85
C GLU A 81 -6.54 8.82 -4.51
N HIS A 82 -6.79 10.14 -4.54
CA HIS A 82 -7.25 10.84 -3.36
C HIS A 82 -8.77 10.67 -3.20
N THR A 83 -9.20 9.76 -2.34
CA THR A 83 -10.62 9.37 -2.16
C THR A 83 -11.41 10.24 -1.18
N GLY A 84 -10.75 11.20 -0.52
CA GLY A 84 -11.41 12.20 0.33
C GLY A 84 -12.27 13.23 -0.43
N ALA A 85 -12.60 14.34 0.24
CA ALA A 85 -13.48 15.38 -0.29
C ALA A 85 -12.99 15.95 -1.64
N LYS A 86 -13.83 15.87 -2.67
CA LYS A 86 -13.50 16.31 -4.03
C LYS A 86 -13.29 17.82 -4.11
N LEU A 87 -12.33 18.24 -4.92
CA LEU A 87 -12.13 19.66 -5.21
C LEU A 87 -13.35 20.22 -5.95
N LYS A 88 -13.93 21.29 -5.42
CA LYS A 88 -15.00 22.06 -6.07
C LYS A 88 -14.43 23.38 -6.58
N GLY A 89 -14.68 23.69 -7.85
CA GLY A 89 -14.17 24.88 -8.50
C GLY A 89 -12.80 24.68 -9.15
N PRO A 90 -12.20 25.75 -9.70
CA PRO A 90 -10.91 25.67 -10.37
C PRO A 90 -9.76 25.50 -9.39
N PHE A 91 -8.69 24.83 -9.83
CA PHE A 91 -7.41 24.80 -9.13
C PHE A 91 -6.56 26.00 -9.56
N SER A 92 -6.07 26.77 -8.59
CA SER A 92 -5.16 27.90 -8.80
C SER A 92 -3.79 27.58 -8.18
N ARG A 93 -2.77 27.45 -9.03
CA ARG A 93 -1.39 27.22 -8.57
C ARG A 93 -0.85 28.42 -7.78
N TYR A 94 -1.22 29.63 -8.16
CA TYR A 94 -0.78 30.85 -7.48
C TYR A 94 -1.27 30.88 -6.04
N ASP A 95 -2.57 30.64 -5.81
CA ASP A 95 -3.15 30.64 -4.46
C ASP A 95 -2.59 29.49 -3.62
N TYR A 96 -2.37 28.33 -4.24
CA TYR A 96 -1.78 27.17 -3.57
C TYR A 96 -0.32 27.38 -3.14
N GLN A 97 0.44 28.18 -3.89
CA GLN A 97 1.84 28.50 -3.55
C GLN A 97 1.96 29.69 -2.61
N GLN A 98 1.03 30.66 -2.69
CA GLN A 98 1.06 31.85 -1.86
C GLN A 98 0.78 31.53 -0.39
N ASP A 99 -0.21 30.69 -0.12
CA ASP A 99 -0.55 30.27 1.24
C ASP A 99 -0.15 28.82 1.49
N HIS A 100 0.79 28.62 2.42
CA HIS A 100 1.22 27.27 2.81
C HIS A 100 0.10 26.45 3.45
N HIS A 101 -0.92 27.09 4.03
CA HIS A 101 -2.09 26.45 4.60
C HIS A 101 -3.17 26.13 3.55
N SER A 102 -2.98 26.57 2.30
CA SER A 102 -3.89 26.24 1.20
C SER A 102 -3.81 24.76 0.87
N GLY A 103 -4.99 24.13 0.77
CA GLY A 103 -5.14 22.70 0.50
C GLY A 103 -4.60 21.80 1.61
N PRO A 104 -5.04 21.94 2.88
CA PRO A 104 -4.50 21.16 3.99
C PRO A 104 -4.81 19.67 3.90
N ALA A 105 -5.86 19.29 3.14
CA ALA A 105 -6.21 17.91 2.86
C ALA A 105 -5.48 17.35 1.62
N SER A 106 -4.81 18.19 0.82
CA SER A 106 -4.13 17.73 -0.40
C SER A 106 -2.86 16.96 -0.08
N VAL A 107 -2.51 16.02 -0.96
CA VAL A 107 -1.30 15.21 -0.82
C VAL A 107 -0.20 15.75 -1.70
N ARG A 108 0.88 16.23 -1.06
CA ARG A 108 2.07 16.75 -1.74
C ARG A 108 3.13 15.67 -1.95
N SER A 109 3.28 14.80 -0.96
CA SER A 109 4.23 13.70 -0.96
C SER A 109 3.78 12.65 0.04
N TYR A 110 4.31 11.44 -0.08
CA TYR A 110 4.18 10.37 0.90
C TYR A 110 5.46 9.54 0.91
N LYS A 111 5.65 8.79 1.99
CA LYS A 111 6.86 8.02 2.22
C LYS A 111 6.60 6.55 1.98
N THR A 112 7.48 5.92 1.22
CA THR A 112 7.52 4.48 1.00
C THR A 112 8.75 3.91 1.71
N LEU A 113 8.62 2.70 2.26
CA LEU A 113 9.70 2.02 2.96
C LEU A 113 10.05 0.76 2.18
N LEU A 114 11.25 0.76 1.61
CA LEU A 114 11.81 -0.39 0.92
C LEU A 114 12.70 -1.20 1.88
N PRO A 115 12.95 -2.49 1.57
CA PRO A 115 13.93 -3.28 2.31
C PRO A 115 15.31 -2.59 2.39
N ALA A 116 16.05 -2.82 3.48
CA ALA A 116 17.36 -2.20 3.69
C ALA A 116 18.38 -2.51 2.59
N SER A 117 18.21 -3.66 1.91
CA SER A 117 19.06 -4.14 0.83
C SER A 117 18.62 -3.68 -0.56
N ALA A 118 17.61 -2.81 -0.65
CA ALA A 118 17.14 -2.25 -1.91
C ALA A 118 18.22 -1.39 -2.60
N ALA A 119 18.52 -1.74 -3.84
CA ALA A 119 19.45 -1.06 -4.73
C ALA A 119 18.78 -0.70 -6.07
N ASP A 120 19.43 0.13 -6.88
CA ASP A 120 18.98 0.52 -8.22
C ASP A 120 17.53 1.01 -8.29
N VAL A 121 17.12 1.79 -7.29
CA VAL A 121 15.75 2.29 -7.19
C VAL A 121 15.45 3.27 -8.32
N TYR A 122 14.35 3.05 -9.04
CA TYR A 122 13.84 3.98 -10.05
C TYR A 122 12.36 4.29 -9.82
N TYR A 123 11.99 5.54 -10.10
CA TYR A 123 10.64 6.07 -9.96
C TYR A 123 10.24 6.79 -11.25
N ARG A 124 9.29 6.19 -11.99
CA ARG A 124 8.88 6.65 -13.32
C ARG A 124 7.37 6.62 -13.48
N ASP A 125 6.84 7.34 -14.45
CA ASP A 125 5.48 7.17 -14.93
C ASP A 125 5.47 6.83 -16.42
N THR A 126 4.28 6.78 -17.02
CA THR A 126 4.09 6.54 -18.45
C THR A 126 4.79 7.56 -19.33
N ASN A 127 5.09 8.75 -18.79
CA ASN A 127 5.72 9.86 -19.50
C ASN A 127 7.23 9.94 -19.24
N GLY A 128 7.79 8.99 -18.47
CA GLY A 128 9.22 8.86 -18.20
C GLY A 128 9.59 9.12 -16.75
N ASN A 129 10.83 9.52 -16.52
CA ASN A 129 11.38 9.65 -15.17
C ASN A 129 10.67 10.75 -14.36
N ILE A 130 10.48 10.52 -13.06
CA ILE A 130 10.04 11.53 -12.09
C ILE A 130 11.22 11.82 -11.17
N SER A 131 11.83 13.01 -11.32
CA SER A 131 13.00 13.42 -10.53
C SER A 131 12.66 13.90 -9.12
N THR A 132 11.38 14.12 -8.81
CA THR A 132 10.91 14.61 -7.52
C THR A 132 10.77 13.47 -6.51
N SER A 133 11.89 12.84 -6.17
CA SER A 133 11.99 11.81 -5.12
C SER A 133 13.22 12.04 -4.25
N ASN A 134 13.18 11.64 -2.98
CA ASN A 134 14.33 11.70 -2.08
C ASN A 134 14.51 10.36 -1.36
N MET A 135 15.64 9.71 -1.60
CA MET A 135 15.99 8.41 -1.01
C MET A 135 16.94 8.61 0.18
N LYS A 136 16.61 7.99 1.31
CA LYS A 136 17.43 7.99 2.53
C LYS A 136 17.65 6.56 3.00
N ILE A 137 18.89 6.12 2.94
CA ILE A 137 19.29 4.80 3.44
C ILE A 137 19.36 4.87 4.96
N LYS A 138 18.56 4.05 5.65
CA LYS A 138 18.62 3.85 7.10
C LYS A 138 19.23 2.47 7.39
N LYS A 139 19.46 2.19 8.68
CA LYS A 139 20.01 0.91 9.13
C LYS A 139 19.12 -0.28 8.75
N ASP A 140 17.80 -0.13 8.93
CA ASP A 140 16.84 -1.25 8.83
C ASP A 140 15.87 -1.09 7.64
N SER A 141 16.01 -0.03 6.83
CA SER A 141 15.15 0.24 5.67
C SER A 141 15.75 1.30 4.75
N VAL A 142 15.21 1.41 3.54
CA VAL A 142 15.41 2.57 2.67
C VAL A 142 14.11 3.38 2.66
N GLU A 143 14.17 4.62 3.14
CA GLU A 143 13.03 5.55 3.09
C GLU A 143 13.04 6.32 1.77
N LEU A 144 11.91 6.35 1.08
CA LEU A 144 11.73 7.08 -0.17
C LEU A 144 10.58 8.08 -0.03
N ASP A 145 10.88 9.38 -0.03
CA ASP A 145 9.88 10.45 -0.11
C ASP A 145 9.52 10.64 -1.59
N LEU A 146 8.32 10.21 -1.96
CA LEU A 146 7.79 10.26 -3.32
C LEU A 146 6.89 11.47 -3.48
N ARG A 147 7.22 12.33 -4.45
CA ARG A 147 6.36 13.45 -4.86
C ARG A 147 5.80 13.16 -6.24
N PRO A 148 4.46 13.01 -6.38
CA PRO A 148 3.83 12.97 -7.68
C PRO A 148 4.06 14.27 -8.46
N ARG A 149 3.87 14.24 -9.79
CA ARG A 149 4.07 15.43 -10.66
C ARG A 149 3.18 16.63 -10.28
N TYR A 150 2.06 16.37 -9.62
CA TYR A 150 1.12 17.37 -9.13
C TYR A 150 0.56 16.95 -7.77
N PRO A 151 0.18 17.90 -6.90
CA PRO A 151 -0.47 17.57 -5.64
C PRO A 151 -1.80 16.87 -5.92
N LEU A 152 -2.15 15.86 -5.13
CA LEU A 152 -3.43 15.17 -5.28
C LEU A 152 -4.47 15.87 -4.42
N PHE A 153 -5.50 16.42 -5.07
CA PHE A 153 -6.74 16.85 -4.43
C PHE A 153 -7.80 15.76 -4.59
N GLY A 154 -8.88 15.82 -3.83
CA GLY A 154 -9.93 14.80 -3.89
C GLY A 154 -10.46 14.55 -5.30
N GLY A 155 -10.47 13.28 -5.70
CA GLY A 155 -10.82 12.76 -7.02
C GLY A 155 -9.66 12.75 -8.02
N TRP A 156 -8.48 13.26 -7.67
CA TRP A 156 -7.30 13.20 -8.54
C TRP A 156 -6.60 11.86 -8.36
N ARG A 157 -6.08 11.34 -9.47
CA ARG A 157 -5.40 10.04 -9.56
C ARG A 157 -3.98 10.23 -10.06
N SER A 158 -3.05 9.41 -9.59
CA SER A 158 -1.71 9.31 -10.16
C SER A 158 -1.36 7.84 -10.37
N HIS A 159 -0.62 7.58 -11.43
CA HIS A 159 -0.15 6.25 -11.79
C HIS A 159 1.36 6.33 -12.01
N TYR A 160 2.10 5.43 -11.38
CA TYR A 160 3.55 5.39 -11.46
C TYR A 160 4.07 3.97 -11.30
N THR A 161 5.33 3.78 -11.67
CA THR A 161 6.09 2.55 -11.50
C THR A 161 7.25 2.83 -10.56
N LEU A 162 7.37 2.01 -9.52
CA LEU A 162 8.49 1.97 -8.59
C LEU A 162 9.20 0.63 -8.76
N GLY A 163 10.49 0.64 -9.06
CA GLY A 163 11.27 -0.59 -9.15
C GLY A 163 12.57 -0.50 -8.37
N TYR A 164 13.04 -1.66 -7.92
CA TYR A 164 14.28 -1.81 -7.16
C TYR A 164 14.79 -3.26 -7.24
N ASN A 165 16.08 -3.43 -6.97
CA ASN A 165 16.74 -4.73 -6.87
C ASN A 165 17.01 -5.07 -5.42
N VAL A 166 16.94 -6.36 -5.08
CA VAL A 166 17.46 -6.90 -3.82
C VAL A 166 18.41 -8.07 -4.09
N PRO A 167 19.43 -8.29 -3.24
CA PRO A 167 20.31 -9.44 -3.36
C PRO A 167 19.54 -10.75 -3.14
N SER A 168 19.75 -11.72 -4.02
CA SER A 168 19.04 -13.02 -3.96
C SER A 168 19.31 -13.79 -2.67
N TYR A 169 20.52 -13.73 -2.10
CA TYR A 169 20.92 -14.50 -0.92
C TYR A 169 20.10 -14.19 0.34
N GLU A 170 19.40 -13.06 0.40
CA GLU A 170 18.56 -12.69 1.56
C GLU A 170 17.18 -13.35 1.52
N TYR A 171 16.68 -13.66 0.33
CA TYR A 171 15.29 -14.08 0.10
C TYR A 171 15.17 -15.47 -0.54
N LEU A 172 16.25 -15.97 -1.16
CA LEU A 172 16.30 -17.25 -1.85
C LEU A 172 17.17 -18.24 -1.08
N TYR A 173 16.55 -19.26 -0.51
CA TYR A 173 17.21 -20.37 0.17
C TYR A 173 17.29 -21.57 -0.77
N HIS A 174 18.29 -22.42 -0.59
CA HIS A 174 18.43 -23.61 -1.42
C HIS A 174 19.01 -24.79 -0.63
N SER A 175 18.65 -26.00 -1.05
CA SER A 175 19.22 -27.25 -0.57
C SER A 175 19.33 -28.22 -1.75
N GLY A 176 20.54 -28.41 -2.28
CA GLY A 176 20.75 -29.16 -3.51
C GLY A 176 20.03 -28.49 -4.68
N ASN A 177 19.05 -29.20 -5.27
CA ASN A 177 18.25 -28.72 -6.41
C ASN A 177 16.89 -28.12 -5.99
N GLU A 178 16.62 -28.01 -4.68
CA GLU A 178 15.41 -27.39 -4.16
C GLU A 178 15.68 -25.93 -3.79
N TYR A 179 14.77 -25.05 -4.19
CA TYR A 179 14.83 -23.63 -3.91
C TYR A 179 13.60 -23.20 -3.11
N LEU A 180 13.75 -22.22 -2.24
CA LEU A 180 12.66 -21.63 -1.48
C LEU A 180 12.81 -20.11 -1.55
N LEU A 181 11.89 -19.46 -2.25
CA LEU A 181 11.74 -18.02 -2.23
C LEU A 181 10.84 -17.63 -1.06
N LYS A 182 11.31 -16.71 -0.22
CA LYS A 182 10.51 -16.11 0.86
C LYS A 182 10.54 -14.60 0.72
N MET A 183 9.41 -13.99 0.39
CA MET A 183 9.28 -12.54 0.22
C MET A 183 7.91 -12.05 0.71
N ARG A 184 7.79 -10.75 0.95
CA ARG A 184 6.51 -10.14 1.33
C ARG A 184 5.50 -10.18 0.18
N VAL A 185 4.24 -10.43 0.51
CA VAL A 185 3.12 -10.39 -0.44
C VAL A 185 2.95 -9.00 -1.04
N ILE A 186 3.09 -7.98 -0.21
CA ILE A 186 3.05 -6.55 -0.52
C ILE A 186 4.03 -5.83 0.41
N ASP A 187 4.66 -4.76 -0.06
CA ASP A 187 5.51 -3.90 0.76
C ASP A 187 4.76 -2.66 1.22
N HIS A 188 5.38 -1.94 2.15
CA HIS A 188 4.85 -0.69 2.65
C HIS A 188 4.86 0.40 1.56
N ILE A 189 3.68 0.90 1.19
CA ILE A 189 3.53 1.99 0.21
C ILE A 189 3.51 3.36 0.92
N PHE A 190 2.65 3.51 1.92
CA PHE A 190 2.55 4.67 2.83
C PHE A 190 1.88 4.24 4.15
N ASP A 191 2.07 5.02 5.22
CA ASP A 191 1.49 4.75 6.54
C ASP A 191 -0.05 4.62 6.45
N ASP A 192 -0.64 3.63 7.14
CA ASP A 192 -2.09 3.35 7.10
C ASP A 192 -2.62 3.03 5.68
N MET A 193 -1.80 2.42 4.82
CA MET A 193 -2.20 2.14 3.44
C MET A 193 -3.48 1.31 3.35
N GLN A 194 -4.33 1.70 2.40
CA GLN A 194 -5.48 0.94 1.93
C GLN A 194 -5.30 0.65 0.45
N VAL A 195 -5.37 -0.64 0.12
CA VAL A 195 -5.21 -1.14 -1.24
C VAL A 195 -6.46 -1.93 -1.63
N ASP A 196 -7.16 -1.49 -2.67
CA ASP A 196 -8.40 -2.12 -3.10
C ASP A 196 -8.13 -3.45 -3.82
N GLU A 197 -7.11 -3.49 -4.68
CA GLU A 197 -6.71 -4.69 -5.43
C GLU A 197 -5.18 -4.80 -5.55
N LEU A 198 -4.64 -5.94 -5.16
CA LEU A 198 -3.26 -6.38 -5.43
C LEU A 198 -3.28 -7.54 -6.39
N VAL A 199 -2.37 -7.48 -7.36
CA VAL A 199 -1.98 -8.61 -8.20
C VAL A 199 -0.48 -8.78 -8.08
N THR A 200 -0.04 -9.92 -7.54
CA THR A 200 1.38 -10.26 -7.47
C THR A 200 1.69 -11.33 -8.50
N LYS A 201 2.74 -11.10 -9.30
CA LYS A 201 3.26 -11.99 -10.33
C LYS A 201 4.70 -12.31 -10.01
N ILE A 202 5.03 -13.58 -9.92
CA ILE A 202 6.37 -14.07 -9.61
C ILE A 202 6.90 -14.78 -10.86
N ILE A 203 7.86 -14.16 -11.53
CA ILE A 203 8.56 -14.74 -12.68
C ILE A 203 9.71 -15.57 -12.13
N LEU A 204 9.66 -16.88 -12.40
CA LEU A 204 10.70 -17.81 -12.00
C LEU A 204 11.67 -18.10 -13.15
N PRO A 205 12.91 -18.51 -12.86
CA PRO A 205 13.87 -18.94 -13.86
C PRO A 205 13.33 -20.09 -14.73
N GLU A 206 13.77 -20.13 -15.99
CA GLU A 206 13.46 -21.23 -16.91
C GLU A 206 13.93 -22.57 -16.32
N GLY A 207 13.09 -23.61 -16.45
CA GLY A 207 13.35 -24.93 -15.87
C GLY A 207 12.83 -25.14 -14.45
N SER A 208 12.20 -24.14 -13.83
CA SER A 208 11.52 -24.31 -12.54
C SER A 208 10.34 -25.29 -12.67
N THR A 209 10.30 -26.31 -11.80
CA THR A 209 9.27 -27.37 -11.82
C THR A 209 8.77 -27.66 -10.40
N ASN A 210 7.64 -28.36 -10.26
CA ASN A 210 7.06 -28.77 -8.98
C ASN A 210 6.75 -27.61 -8.01
N ILE A 211 6.29 -26.49 -8.57
CA ILE A 211 6.12 -25.22 -7.85
C ILE A 211 4.96 -25.32 -6.84
N LYS A 212 5.23 -24.95 -5.58
CA LYS A 212 4.26 -24.93 -4.49
C LYS A 212 4.25 -23.58 -3.80
N LEU A 213 3.13 -22.87 -3.94
CA LEU A 213 2.88 -21.59 -3.27
C LEU A 213 2.24 -21.82 -1.90
N ASN A 214 2.88 -21.29 -0.87
CA ASN A 214 2.38 -21.23 0.50
C ASN A 214 2.16 -19.76 0.91
N ILE A 215 0.97 -19.49 1.44
CA ILE A 215 0.42 -18.14 1.60
C ILE A 215 0.02 -17.91 3.06
N PRO A 216 0.30 -16.73 3.63
CA PRO A 216 0.07 -16.47 5.05
C PRO A 216 -1.43 -16.30 5.40
N TYR A 217 -2.26 -15.94 4.42
CA TYR A 217 -3.69 -15.71 4.58
C TYR A 217 -4.44 -16.05 3.28
N PRO A 218 -5.79 -16.16 3.29
CA PRO A 218 -6.56 -16.49 2.11
C PRO A 218 -6.35 -15.48 0.96
N ILE A 219 -5.86 -15.98 -0.17
CA ILE A 219 -5.71 -15.23 -1.43
C ILE A 219 -6.25 -16.05 -2.60
N THR A 220 -6.57 -15.38 -3.70
CA THR A 220 -7.05 -16.05 -4.92
C THR A 220 -5.88 -16.28 -5.86
N ARG A 221 -5.52 -17.55 -6.09
CA ARG A 221 -4.52 -17.91 -7.10
C ARG A 221 -5.09 -17.70 -8.50
N LEU A 222 -4.31 -17.12 -9.39
CA LEU A 222 -4.65 -16.92 -10.79
C LEU A 222 -4.02 -18.04 -11.65
N PRO A 223 -4.48 -18.25 -12.89
CA PRO A 223 -3.84 -19.19 -13.79
C PRO A 223 -2.36 -18.87 -14.00
N ASP A 224 -1.52 -19.91 -14.01
CA ASP A 224 -0.10 -19.77 -14.32
C ASP A 224 0.06 -19.37 -15.79
N SER A 225 1.08 -18.58 -16.07
CA SER A 225 1.41 -18.13 -17.43
C SER A 225 2.90 -18.28 -17.72
N LEU A 226 3.29 -17.97 -18.96
CA LEU A 226 4.68 -17.93 -19.37
C LEU A 226 5.08 -16.48 -19.67
N HIS A 227 6.26 -16.10 -19.22
CA HIS A 227 6.91 -14.84 -19.57
C HIS A 227 8.12 -15.14 -20.46
N TYR A 228 8.32 -14.32 -21.50
CA TYR A 228 9.43 -14.44 -22.41
C TYR A 228 10.25 -13.16 -22.34
N THR A 229 11.50 -13.28 -21.93
CA THR A 229 12.49 -12.21 -21.91
C THR A 229 13.76 -12.64 -22.65
N TYR A 230 14.82 -11.86 -22.51
CA TYR A 230 16.12 -12.14 -23.10
C TYR A 230 16.66 -13.50 -22.62
N LEU A 231 17.25 -14.24 -23.56
CA LEU A 231 17.88 -15.55 -23.34
C LEU A 231 16.93 -16.69 -22.93
N ASP A 232 15.62 -16.52 -23.10
CA ASP A 232 14.65 -17.58 -22.83
C ASP A 232 14.41 -18.45 -24.09
N THR A 233 14.36 -19.78 -23.91
CA THR A 233 14.06 -20.71 -25.02
C THR A 233 12.66 -21.30 -24.95
N LYS A 234 12.24 -21.76 -23.76
CA LYS A 234 10.92 -22.35 -23.51
C LYS A 234 9.96 -21.39 -22.79
N GLY A 235 10.51 -20.30 -22.23
CA GLY A 235 9.78 -19.33 -21.43
C GLY A 235 9.86 -19.61 -19.93
N ARG A 236 9.66 -18.56 -19.15
CA ARG A 236 9.72 -18.55 -17.69
C ARG A 236 8.34 -18.75 -17.08
N PRO A 237 8.15 -19.71 -16.16
CA PRO A 237 6.86 -19.88 -15.51
C PRO A 237 6.56 -18.69 -14.58
N VAL A 238 5.33 -18.20 -14.65
CA VAL A 238 4.84 -17.09 -13.83
C VAL A 238 3.74 -17.58 -12.91
N ILE A 239 3.97 -17.44 -11.61
CA ILE A 239 2.96 -17.71 -10.59
C ILE A 239 2.26 -16.41 -10.24
N SER A 240 0.95 -16.38 -10.41
CA SER A 240 0.16 -15.16 -10.19
C SER A 240 -0.91 -15.38 -9.12
N PHE A 241 -1.15 -14.36 -8.30
CA PHE A 241 -2.24 -14.36 -7.36
C PHE A 241 -2.78 -12.95 -7.11
N THR A 242 -3.99 -12.87 -6.60
CA THR A 242 -4.68 -11.60 -6.32
C THR A 242 -5.37 -11.61 -4.96
N LYS A 243 -5.49 -10.42 -4.38
CA LYS A 243 -6.21 -10.17 -3.14
C LYS A 243 -6.80 -8.76 -3.16
N LYS A 244 -8.00 -8.63 -2.62
CA LYS A 244 -8.70 -7.36 -2.44
C LYS A 244 -8.71 -6.91 -0.98
N ASN A 245 -8.91 -5.61 -0.74
CA ASN A 245 -9.00 -5.01 0.59
C ASN A 245 -7.80 -5.35 1.47
N ILE A 246 -6.64 -4.85 1.09
CA ILE A 246 -5.38 -5.05 1.79
C ILE A 246 -5.06 -3.80 2.59
N VAL A 247 -4.53 -4.02 3.79
CA VAL A 247 -4.07 -3.00 4.72
C VAL A 247 -2.68 -3.35 5.21
N GLU A 248 -2.02 -2.43 5.90
CA GLU A 248 -0.65 -2.59 6.41
C GLU A 248 -0.41 -3.90 7.19
N ASN A 249 -1.39 -4.38 7.96
CA ASN A 249 -1.29 -5.66 8.71
C ASN A 249 -1.16 -6.92 7.82
N HIS A 250 -1.38 -6.79 6.51
CA HIS A 250 -1.18 -7.87 5.55
C HIS A 250 0.24 -7.92 4.97
N ILE A 251 1.16 -7.04 5.40
CA ILE A 251 2.58 -7.16 5.07
C ILE A 251 3.14 -8.40 5.78
N GLN A 252 3.04 -9.54 5.10
CA GLN A 252 3.50 -10.85 5.57
C GLN A 252 4.18 -11.59 4.43
N ASP A 253 5.04 -12.53 4.80
CA ASP A 253 5.83 -13.28 3.83
C ASP A 253 5.00 -14.43 3.23
N PHE A 254 5.08 -14.59 1.92
CA PHE A 254 4.75 -15.83 1.24
C PHE A 254 6.00 -16.70 1.09
N GLN A 255 5.79 -17.99 0.83
CA GLN A 255 6.83 -18.94 0.53
C GLN A 255 6.50 -19.64 -0.79
N LEU A 256 7.48 -19.75 -1.67
CA LEU A 256 7.35 -20.45 -2.93
C LEU A 256 8.50 -21.46 -3.06
N ARG A 257 8.16 -22.74 -3.07
CA ARG A 257 9.09 -23.85 -3.24
C ARG A 257 9.03 -24.40 -4.66
#